data_AF-A0A1E8PJM0-F1
#
_entry.id   AF-A0A1E8PJM0-F1
#
_cell.length_a   1.000
_cell.length_b   1.000
_cell.length_c   1.000
_cell.angle_alpha   90.00
_cell.angle_beta   90.00
_cell.angle_gamma   90.00
#
_symmetry.space_group_name_H-M   'P 1'
#
loop_
_entity.id
_entity.type
_entity.pdbx_description
1 polymer ?
#
loop_
_entity_poly.entity_id
_entity_poly.type
_entity_poly.pdbx_seq_one_letter_code
_entity_poly.pdbx_strand_id
1 'polypeptide(L)'
;MKPQTATQLRDRDIKLIHVARRELGLDEETYRAMLQMVAGVTSSSDLTWQGRRKVLDHFKAKGFTVKSKALAPATGNAAADPQYRKIQALWSELHTSGVVRVNTEAALRVYIKRMTGVADYRFCNNIQVVTVIEGLKKWLARSEAQEAAAAVTTPEVPHG
;
A
#
# COMPACT_ATOMS: atom_id res chain seq x y z
N MET A 1 -10.30 -8.55 3.25
CA MET A 1 -10.13 -7.79 1.99
C MET A 1 -11.47 -7.77 1.28
N LYS A 2 -12.05 -6.60 0.98
CA LYS A 2 -13.29 -6.55 0.20
C LYS A 2 -12.92 -6.76 -1.28
N PRO A 3 -13.54 -7.70 -2.00
CA PRO A 3 -13.28 -7.87 -3.43
C PRO A 3 -13.66 -6.57 -4.14
N GLN A 4 -12.76 -6.01 -4.94
CA GLN A 4 -13.12 -4.90 -5.82
C GLN A 4 -14.19 -5.40 -6.79
N THR A 5 -15.39 -4.81 -6.75
CA THR A 5 -16.48 -5.19 -7.65
C THR A 5 -16.14 -4.81 -9.09
N ALA A 6 -16.65 -5.54 -10.07
CA ALA A 6 -16.35 -5.33 -11.50
C ALA A 6 -16.56 -3.88 -11.96
N THR A 7 -17.51 -3.16 -11.33
CA THR A 7 -17.75 -1.73 -11.52
C THR A 7 -16.58 -0.86 -11.06
N GLN A 8 -15.98 -1.14 -9.90
CA GLN A 8 -14.82 -0.38 -9.38
C GLN A 8 -13.59 -0.52 -10.28
N LEU A 9 -13.39 -1.70 -10.87
CA LEU A 9 -12.33 -1.93 -11.85
C LEU A 9 -12.58 -1.14 -13.14
N ARG A 10 -13.84 -1.11 -13.62
CA ARG A 10 -14.24 -0.31 -14.79
C ARG A 10 -14.00 1.17 -14.59
N ASP A 11 -14.46 1.74 -13.49
CA ASP A 11 -14.24 3.15 -13.15
C ASP A 11 -12.75 3.51 -13.12
N ARG A 12 -11.94 2.63 -12.54
CA ARG A 12 -10.49 2.81 -12.49
C ARG A 12 -9.85 2.80 -13.89
N ASP A 13 -10.22 1.84 -14.73
CA ASP A 13 -9.68 1.72 -16.09
C ASP A 13 -10.05 2.96 -16.93
N ILE A 14 -11.31 3.42 -16.84
CA ILE A 14 -11.78 4.61 -17.56
C ILE A 14 -11.00 5.84 -17.11
N LYS A 15 -10.80 6.02 -15.80
CA LYS A 15 -9.97 7.12 -15.26
C LYS A 15 -8.55 7.07 -15.81
N LEU A 16 -7.92 5.89 -15.88
CA LEU A 16 -6.58 5.73 -16.44
C LEU A 16 -6.52 6.11 -17.92
N ILE A 17 -7.53 5.74 -18.71
CA ILE A 17 -7.64 6.12 -20.13
C ILE A 17 -7.71 7.65 -20.27
N HIS A 18 -8.49 8.33 -19.43
CA HIS A 18 -8.56 9.79 -19.45
C HIS A 18 -7.26 10.47 -19.01
N VAL A 19 -6.55 9.90 -18.03
CA VAL A 19 -5.22 10.38 -17.63
C VAL A 19 -4.22 10.18 -18.77
N ALA A 20 -4.22 9.01 -19.43
CA ALA A 20 -3.36 8.71 -20.56
C ALA A 20 -3.56 9.71 -21.72
N ARG A 21 -4.82 10.04 -22.03
CA ARG A 21 -5.15 11.08 -23.02
C ARG A 21 -4.47 12.40 -22.67
N ARG A 22 -4.53 12.82 -21.40
CA ARG A 22 -3.93 14.09 -20.94
C ARG A 22 -2.41 14.04 -20.95
N GLU A 23 -1.79 12.96 -20.46
CA GLU A 23 -0.33 12.82 -20.42
C GLU A 23 0.30 12.73 -21.81
N LEU A 24 -0.40 12.10 -22.76
CA LEU A 24 0.03 12.00 -24.16
C LEU A 24 -0.35 13.22 -25.02
N GLY A 25 -1.04 14.22 -24.43
CA GLY A 25 -1.46 15.43 -25.17
C GLY A 25 -2.40 15.13 -26.34
N LEU A 26 -3.24 14.10 -26.23
CA LEU A 26 -4.14 13.70 -27.32
C LEU A 26 -5.40 14.57 -27.36
N ASP A 27 -5.62 15.19 -28.51
CA ASP A 27 -6.83 15.93 -28.79
C ASP A 27 -8.07 15.01 -28.84
N GLU A 28 -9.27 15.58 -28.71
CA GLU A 28 -10.52 14.82 -28.68
C GLU A 28 -10.75 14.00 -29.95
N GLU A 29 -10.48 14.60 -31.10
CA GLU A 29 -10.67 13.96 -32.39
C GLU A 29 -9.72 12.76 -32.55
N THR A 30 -8.44 12.95 -32.26
CA THR A 30 -7.41 11.90 -32.25
C THR A 30 -7.74 10.79 -31.26
N TYR A 31 -8.26 11.16 -30.09
CA TYR A 31 -8.69 10.19 -29.08
C TYR A 31 -9.88 9.35 -29.55
N ARG A 32 -10.91 9.98 -30.14
CA ARG A 32 -12.10 9.27 -30.68
C ARG A 32 -11.72 8.37 -31.85
N ALA A 33 -10.87 8.83 -32.76
CA ALA A 33 -10.36 8.02 -33.87
C ALA A 33 -9.58 6.79 -33.38
N MET A 34 -8.76 6.96 -32.33
CA MET A 34 -8.03 5.87 -31.70
C MET A 34 -8.97 4.86 -31.03
N LEU A 35 -10.02 5.31 -30.33
CA LEU A 35 -11.01 4.40 -29.74
C LEU A 35 -11.74 3.58 -30.81
N GLN A 36 -12.09 4.20 -31.94
CA GLN A 36 -12.72 3.51 -33.06
C GLN A 36 -11.77 2.48 -33.68
N MET A 37 -10.49 2.82 -33.85
CA MET A 37 -9.48 1.93 -34.44
C MET A 37 -9.13 0.74 -33.52
N VAL A 38 -9.00 0.97 -32.22
CA VAL A 38 -8.48 -0.03 -31.27
C VAL A 38 -9.60 -0.89 -30.67
N ALA A 39 -10.76 -0.28 -30.40
CA ALA A 39 -11.85 -0.92 -29.68
C ALA A 39 -13.19 -0.90 -30.46
N GLY A 40 -13.25 -0.27 -31.63
CA GLY A 40 -14.47 -0.22 -32.45
C GLY A 40 -15.59 0.64 -31.87
N VAL A 41 -15.28 1.50 -30.88
CA VAL A 41 -16.26 2.33 -30.18
C VAL A 41 -15.91 3.80 -30.30
N THR A 42 -16.95 4.65 -30.35
CA THR A 42 -16.81 6.11 -30.44
C THR A 42 -16.73 6.78 -29.07
N SER A 43 -17.09 6.07 -28.00
CA SER A 43 -17.14 6.58 -26.62
C SER A 43 -16.44 5.65 -25.64
N SER A 44 -15.75 6.24 -24.66
CA SER A 44 -15.11 5.48 -23.57
C SER A 44 -16.11 4.84 -22.61
N SER A 45 -17.36 5.30 -22.61
CA SER A 45 -18.45 4.68 -21.84
C SER A 45 -18.83 3.31 -22.39
N ASP A 46 -18.71 3.09 -23.70
CA ASP A 46 -19.07 1.84 -24.38
C ASP A 46 -17.94 0.82 -24.39
N LEU A 47 -16.80 1.13 -23.76
CA LEU A 47 -15.66 0.23 -23.69
C LEU A 47 -15.96 -1.02 -22.84
N THR A 48 -16.00 -2.17 -23.51
CA THR A 48 -15.97 -3.48 -22.87
C THR A 48 -14.67 -3.69 -22.11
N TRP A 49 -14.62 -4.69 -21.22
CA TRP A 49 -13.39 -5.02 -20.47
C TRP A 49 -12.19 -5.28 -21.41
N GLN A 50 -12.42 -6.01 -22.51
CA GLN A 50 -11.40 -6.28 -23.51
C GLN A 50 -10.98 -4.99 -24.24
N GLY A 51 -11.93 -4.12 -24.58
CA GLY A 51 -11.66 -2.82 -25.20
C GLY A 51 -10.78 -1.92 -24.32
N ARG A 52 -11.10 -1.80 -23.03
CA ARG A 52 -10.30 -1.03 -22.06
C ARG A 52 -8.86 -1.52 -21.98
N ARG A 53 -8.68 -2.84 -21.95
CA ARG A 53 -7.35 -3.47 -21.92
C ARG A 53 -6.54 -3.12 -23.18
N LYS A 54 -7.14 -3.24 -24.36
CA LYS A 54 -6.49 -2.92 -25.65
C LYS A 54 -6.10 -1.45 -25.75
N VAL A 55 -6.98 -0.54 -25.32
CA VAL A 55 -6.72 0.91 -25.33
C VAL A 55 -5.57 1.26 -24.38
N LEU A 56 -5.58 0.72 -23.16
CA LEU A 56 -4.48 0.92 -22.22
C LEU A 56 -3.15 0.37 -22.72
N ASP A 57 -3.17 -0.77 -23.44
CA ASP A 57 -1.98 -1.36 -24.06
C ASP A 57 -1.43 -0.48 -25.19
N HIS A 58 -2.32 0.03 -26.05
CA HIS A 58 -1.96 0.98 -27.10
C HIS A 58 -1.34 2.26 -26.54
N PHE A 59 -1.86 2.77 -25.42
CA PHE A 59 -1.25 3.90 -24.73
C PHE A 59 0.13 3.58 -24.18
N LYS A 60 0.32 2.39 -23.57
CA LYS A 60 1.64 1.96 -23.11
C LYS A 60 2.66 1.90 -24.24
N ALA A 61 2.27 1.38 -25.41
CA ALA A 61 3.11 1.38 -26.60
C ALA A 61 3.48 2.80 -27.06
N LYS A 62 2.61 3.79 -26.82
CA LYS A 62 2.86 5.21 -27.11
C LYS A 62 3.63 5.96 -26.01
N GLY A 63 4.12 5.26 -24.98
CA GLY A 63 4.90 5.86 -23.89
C GLY A 63 4.10 6.22 -22.63
N PHE A 64 2.80 5.94 -22.59
CA PHE A 64 2.02 6.09 -21.36
C PHE A 64 2.38 4.97 -20.38
N THR A 65 3.22 5.31 -19.41
CA THR A 65 3.47 4.40 -18.30
C THR A 65 2.37 4.60 -17.27
N VAL A 66 1.45 3.62 -17.19
CA VAL A 66 0.55 3.53 -16.03
C VAL A 66 1.46 3.43 -14.81
N LYS A 67 1.59 4.53 -14.06
CA LYS A 67 2.01 4.48 -12.66
C LYS A 67 0.90 3.76 -11.92
N SER A 68 0.81 2.44 -12.13
CA SER A 68 0.36 1.59 -11.06
C SER A 68 1.22 2.03 -9.89
N LYS A 69 0.60 2.27 -8.73
CA LYS A 69 1.30 2.08 -7.48
C LYS A 69 1.69 0.60 -7.47
N ALA A 70 2.68 0.27 -8.30
CA ALA A 70 3.28 -1.02 -8.42
C ALA A 70 3.87 -1.21 -7.04
N LEU A 71 3.57 -2.35 -6.44
CA LEU A 71 4.52 -2.98 -5.53
C LEU A 71 5.89 -2.72 -6.14
N ALA A 72 6.73 -1.95 -5.44
CA ALA A 72 8.05 -1.64 -5.92
C ALA A 72 8.74 -2.96 -6.32
N PRO A 73 9.47 -3.00 -7.45
CA PRO A 73 10.19 -4.20 -7.85
C PRO A 73 11.04 -4.70 -6.68
N ALA A 74 11.00 -6.01 -6.46
CA ALA A 74 11.55 -6.72 -5.30
C ALA A 74 13.07 -6.56 -5.09
N THR A 75 13.77 -5.75 -5.88
CA THR A 75 15.20 -5.47 -5.83
C THR A 75 15.58 -4.15 -5.16
N GLY A 76 14.62 -3.29 -4.81
CA GLY A 76 14.91 -2.16 -3.90
C GLY A 76 15.23 -2.70 -2.51
N ASN A 77 16.39 -2.38 -1.95
CA ASN A 77 16.79 -2.78 -0.61
C ASN A 77 15.70 -2.30 0.38
N ALA A 78 14.85 -3.20 0.90
CA ALA A 78 13.73 -2.81 1.78
C ALA A 78 14.20 -1.98 2.98
N ALA A 79 15.47 -2.18 3.40
CA ALA A 79 16.17 -1.40 4.41
C ALA A 79 16.40 0.09 4.05
N ALA A 80 16.28 0.48 2.78
CA ALA A 80 16.39 1.85 2.33
C ALA A 80 15.03 2.59 2.31
N ASP A 81 13.92 1.87 2.46
CA ASP A 81 12.60 2.49 2.51
C ASP A 81 12.42 3.23 3.86
N PRO A 82 12.18 4.55 3.86
CA PRO A 82 11.96 5.32 5.09
C PRO A 82 10.81 4.77 5.93
N GLN A 83 9.77 4.20 5.29
CA GLN A 83 8.64 3.64 6.02
C GLN A 83 9.02 2.32 6.72
N TYR A 84 9.87 1.49 6.09
CA TYR A 84 10.36 0.25 6.71
C TYR A 84 11.28 0.56 7.90
N ARG A 85 12.18 1.54 7.77
CA ARG A 85 13.02 2.00 8.90
C ARG A 85 12.19 2.47 10.08
N LYS A 86 11.10 3.20 9.82
CA LYS A 86 10.17 3.64 10.87
C LYS A 86 9.50 2.45 11.58
N ILE A 87 9.10 1.42 10.83
CA ILE A 87 8.54 0.19 11.39
C ILE A 87 9.58 -0.51 12.28
N GLN A 88 10.83 -0.63 11.84
CA GLN A 88 11.91 -1.24 12.62
C GLN A 88 12.23 -0.45 13.90
N ALA A 89 12.20 0.88 13.83
CA ALA A 89 12.39 1.75 15.00
C ALA A 89 11.29 1.54 16.04
N LEU A 90 10.02 1.60 15.63
CA LEU A 90 8.88 1.35 16.52
C LEU A 90 8.90 -0.06 17.12
N TRP A 91 9.33 -1.06 16.33
CA TRP A 91 9.46 -2.43 16.82
C TRP A 91 10.58 -2.58 17.85
N SER A 92 11.71 -1.90 17.65
CA SER A 92 12.80 -1.86 18.64
C SER A 92 12.36 -1.15 19.93
N GLU A 93 11.58 -0.08 19.82
CA GLU A 93 11.04 0.66 20.97
C GLU A 93 10.07 -0.20 21.80
N LEU A 94 9.21 -0.98 21.14
CA LEU A 94 8.35 -1.99 21.78
C LEU A 94 9.13 -3.14 22.45
N HIS A 95 10.35 -3.43 21.98
CA HIS A 95 11.23 -4.40 22.62
C HIS A 95 11.90 -3.81 23.85
N THR A 96 12.37 -2.57 23.77
CA THR A 96 12.91 -1.82 24.92
C THR A 96 11.87 -1.65 26.03
N SER A 97 10.59 -1.41 25.68
CA SER A 97 9.50 -1.33 26.66
C SER A 97 9.08 -2.68 27.25
N GLY A 98 9.76 -3.78 26.86
CA GLY A 98 9.54 -5.13 27.40
C GLY A 98 8.27 -5.83 26.91
N VAL A 99 7.46 -5.19 26.05
CA VAL A 99 6.21 -5.75 25.54
C VAL A 99 6.44 -6.78 24.44
N VAL A 100 7.45 -6.55 23.61
CA VAL A 100 7.91 -7.55 22.64
C VAL A 100 9.15 -8.24 23.22
N ARG A 101 9.12 -9.57 23.32
CA ARG A 101 10.27 -10.35 23.83
C ARG A 101 11.39 -10.54 22.80
N VAL A 102 11.07 -10.47 21.51
CA VAL A 102 11.99 -10.82 20.41
C VAL A 102 12.06 -9.71 19.36
N ASN A 103 13.18 -8.99 19.33
CA ASN A 103 13.50 -7.98 18.31
C ASN A 103 14.14 -8.62 17.06
N THR A 104 13.43 -9.52 16.38
CA THR A 104 13.93 -10.13 15.13
C THR A 104 13.07 -9.76 13.94
N GLU A 105 13.69 -9.72 12.76
CA GLU A 105 12.98 -9.47 11.50
C GLU A 105 11.92 -10.55 11.23
N ALA A 106 12.16 -11.80 11.64
CA ALA A 106 11.18 -12.88 11.55
C ALA A 106 9.90 -12.57 12.35
N ALA A 107 10.05 -12.08 13.58
CA ALA A 107 8.90 -11.68 14.41
C ALA A 107 8.13 -10.51 13.79
N LEU A 108 8.86 -9.53 13.22
CA LEU A 108 8.26 -8.41 12.50
C LEU A 108 7.46 -8.88 11.27
N ARG A 109 8.01 -9.81 10.47
CA ARG A 109 7.30 -10.38 9.31
C ARG A 109 6.02 -11.11 9.71
N VAL A 110 6.05 -11.87 10.81
CA VAL A 110 4.84 -12.53 11.36
C VAL A 110 3.78 -11.49 11.75
N TYR A 111 4.20 -10.39 12.40
CA TYR A 111 3.29 -9.30 12.75
C TYR A 111 2.69 -8.63 11.51
N ILE A 112 3.51 -8.30 10.50
CA ILE A 112 3.06 -7.72 9.23
C ILE A 112 2.06 -8.66 8.55
N LYS A 113 2.34 -9.96 8.51
CA LYS A 113 1.44 -10.99 7.95
C LYS A 113 0.11 -11.03 8.67
N ARG A 114 0.10 -10.96 10.01
CA ARG A 114 -1.13 -10.92 10.81
C ARG A 114 -1.96 -9.66 10.52
N MET A 115 -1.33 -8.50 10.38
CA MET A 115 -2.01 -7.22 10.19
C MET A 115 -2.52 -7.00 8.76
N THR A 116 -1.76 -7.44 7.76
CA THR A 116 -2.00 -7.09 6.35
C THR A 116 -2.43 -8.28 5.50
N GLY A 117 -2.21 -9.51 5.97
CA GLY A 117 -2.37 -10.75 5.22
C GLY A 117 -1.22 -11.06 4.27
N VAL A 118 -0.16 -10.25 4.27
CA VAL A 118 0.93 -10.32 3.29
C VAL A 118 2.20 -10.90 3.92
N ALA A 119 2.90 -11.76 3.19
CA ALA A 119 4.06 -12.50 3.72
C ALA A 119 5.26 -11.61 4.08
N ASP A 120 5.42 -10.45 3.42
CA ASP A 120 6.58 -9.58 3.60
C ASP A 120 6.25 -8.10 3.33
N TYR A 121 7.00 -7.18 3.94
CA TYR A 121 6.85 -5.73 3.73
C TYR A 121 6.97 -5.35 2.26
N ARG A 122 7.84 -6.03 1.51
CA ARG A 122 8.05 -5.80 0.07
C ARG A 122 6.79 -5.93 -0.77
N PHE A 123 5.81 -6.70 -0.28
CA PHE A 123 4.55 -6.93 -0.96
C PHE A 123 3.40 -6.07 -0.41
N CYS A 124 3.66 -5.26 0.63
CA CYS A 124 2.67 -4.37 1.21
C CYS A 124 2.43 -3.17 0.29
N ASN A 125 1.17 -2.78 0.16
CA ASN A 125 0.80 -1.49 -0.40
C ASN A 125 0.89 -0.39 0.68
N ASN A 126 0.88 0.88 0.27
CA ASN A 126 1.06 1.99 1.19
C ASN A 126 -0.04 2.09 2.27
N ILE A 127 -1.29 1.70 1.97
CA ILE A 127 -2.38 1.67 2.96
C ILE A 127 -2.10 0.61 4.03
N GLN A 128 -1.60 -0.56 3.62
CA GLN A 128 -1.19 -1.63 4.54
C GLN A 128 -0.01 -1.18 5.40
N VAL A 129 0.99 -0.51 4.82
CA VAL A 129 2.13 0.05 5.56
C VAL A 129 1.68 1.06 6.61
N VAL A 130 0.81 2.01 6.25
CA VAL A 130 0.24 2.98 7.20
C VAL A 130 -0.54 2.27 8.31
N THR A 131 -1.32 1.25 7.98
CA THR A 131 -2.07 0.46 8.97
C THR A 131 -1.13 -0.24 9.97
N VAL A 132 -0.02 -0.79 9.51
CA VAL A 132 0.99 -1.42 10.37
C VAL A 132 1.63 -0.37 11.30
N ILE A 133 2.03 0.79 10.77
CA ILE A 133 2.64 1.86 11.56
C ILE A 133 1.68 2.35 12.66
N GLU A 134 0.43 2.61 12.31
CA GLU A 134 -0.58 3.05 13.30
C GLU A 134 -0.90 1.95 14.32
N GLY A 135 -0.86 0.68 13.92
CA GLY A 135 -0.98 -0.46 14.83
C GLY A 135 0.15 -0.52 15.86
N LEU A 136 1.40 -0.33 15.40
CA LEU A 136 2.58 -0.31 16.28
C LEU A 136 2.54 0.87 17.25
N LYS A 137 2.20 2.08 16.77
CA LYS A 137 2.05 3.27 17.63
C LYS A 137 1.00 3.07 18.73
N LYS A 138 -0.16 2.51 18.38
CA LYS A 138 -1.22 2.21 19.37
C LYS A 138 -0.78 1.15 20.38
N TRP A 139 0.02 0.19 19.94
CA TRP A 139 0.55 -0.83 20.84
C TRP A 139 1.57 -0.21 21.80
N LEU A 140 2.45 0.65 21.31
CA LEU A 140 3.42 1.37 22.12
C LEU A 140 2.73 2.28 23.14
N ALA A 141 1.75 3.08 22.72
CA ALA A 141 0.97 3.91 23.65
C ALA A 141 0.26 3.10 24.75
N ARG A 142 -0.19 1.88 24.43
CA ARG A 142 -0.74 0.96 25.44
C ARG A 142 0.35 0.42 26.38
N SER A 143 1.54 0.14 25.86
CA SER A 143 2.70 -0.27 26.65
C SER A 143 3.08 0.79 27.67
N GLU A 144 3.22 2.04 27.23
CA GLU A 144 3.55 3.16 28.11
C GLU A 144 2.48 3.35 29.19
N ALA A 145 1.20 3.19 28.84
CA ALA A 145 0.12 3.22 29.83
C ALA A 145 0.18 2.06 30.82
N GLN A 146 0.61 0.86 30.39
CA GLN A 146 0.81 -0.30 31.27
C GLN A 146 2.05 -0.15 32.14
N GLU A 147 3.12 0.44 31.63
CA GLU A 147 4.35 0.75 32.37
C GLU A 147 4.08 1.82 33.43
N ALA A 148 3.35 2.89 33.08
CA ALA A 148 2.90 3.89 34.04
C ALA A 148 2.01 3.29 35.15
N ALA A 149 1.13 2.34 34.80
CA ALA A 149 0.32 1.63 35.79
C ALA A 149 1.14 0.66 36.67
N ALA A 150 2.19 0.04 36.12
CA ALA A 150 3.09 -0.84 36.86
C ALA A 150 4.03 -0.06 37.81
N ALA A 151 4.51 1.11 37.40
CA ALA A 151 5.34 1.99 38.23
C ALA A 151 4.58 2.51 39.47
N VAL A 152 3.26 2.70 39.37
CA VAL A 152 2.39 3.05 40.51
C VAL A 152 2.21 1.89 41.51
N THR A 153 2.50 0.64 41.11
CA THR A 153 2.33 -0.57 41.94
C THR A 153 3.68 -1.13 42.43
N THR A 154 4.68 -0.28 42.67
CA THR A 154 5.82 -0.70 43.50
C THR A 154 5.49 -0.36 44.94
N PRO A 155 5.09 -1.32 45.81
CA PRO A 155 5.04 -1.05 47.23
C PRO A 155 6.49 -0.84 47.68
N GLU A 156 6.79 0.38 48.10
CA GLU A 156 7.93 0.69 48.96
C GLU A 156 7.88 -0.28 50.14
N VAL A 157 8.77 -1.28 50.14
CA VAL A 157 8.95 -2.17 51.27
C VAL A 157 9.88 -1.45 52.23
N PRO A 158 9.40 -0.94 53.39
CA PRO A 158 10.28 -0.39 54.40
C PRO A 158 11.14 -1.53 54.94
N HIS A 159 12.44 -1.48 54.67
CA HIS A 159 13.40 -2.33 55.35
C HIS A 159 13.59 -1.72 56.74
N GLY A 160 13.09 -2.44 57.75
CA GLY A 160 13.24 -2.09 59.16
C GLY A 160 14.65 -2.27 59.70
#